data_AF-A0A8J2FCC8-F1
#
_entry.id   AF-A0A8J2FCC8-F1
#
_cell.length_a   1.000
_cell.length_b   1.000
_cell.length_c   1.000
_cell.angle_alpha   90.00
_cell.angle_beta   90.00
_cell.angle_gamma   90.00
#
_symmetry.space_group_name_H-M   'P 1'
#
loop_
_entity.id
_entity.type
_entity.pdbx_description
1 polymer ?
#
loop_
_entity_poly.entity_id
_entity_poly.type
_entity_poly.pdbx_seq_one_letter_code
_entity_poly.pdbx_strand_id
1 'polypeptide(L)'
;MQEMGVPEASLGGHAFHTYKLKTSASANSESVEFCFHHNVCGRRSYCEGTLDAVEWLRKKIHDLGLGDRSTASANKKVFNMIDVISSPARPL
;
A
#
# COMPACT_ATOMS: atom_id res chain seq x y z
N MET A 1 6.26 -23.56 -6.36
CA MET A 1 5.33 -22.45 -6.71
C MET A 1 3.85 -22.84 -6.63
N GLN A 2 3.47 -24.11 -6.78
CA GLN A 2 2.06 -24.55 -6.68
C GLN A 2 1.37 -24.23 -5.34
N GLU A 3 2.11 -24.16 -4.22
CA GLU A 3 1.51 -23.87 -2.90
C GLU A 3 0.97 -22.43 -2.73
N MET A 4 1.52 -21.45 -3.45
CA MET A 4 1.11 -20.04 -3.30
C MET A 4 0.04 -19.63 -4.32
N GLY A 5 -0.33 -20.50 -5.26
CA GLY A 5 -1.37 -20.22 -6.26
C GLY A 5 -1.04 -19.07 -7.22
N VAL A 6 0.24 -18.83 -7.52
CA VAL A 6 0.65 -17.77 -8.45
C VAL A 6 0.26 -18.17 -9.89
N PRO A 7 -0.47 -17.33 -10.64
CA PRO A 7 -0.79 -17.61 -12.05
C PRO A 7 0.48 -17.73 -12.91
N GLU A 8 0.48 -18.63 -13.89
CA GLU A 8 1.64 -18.88 -14.77
C GLU A 8 2.13 -17.61 -15.49
N ALA A 9 1.18 -16.80 -15.97
CA ALA A 9 1.46 -15.51 -16.62
C ALA A 9 2.15 -14.48 -15.70
N SER A 10 2.11 -14.66 -14.38
CA SER A 10 2.67 -13.74 -13.38
C SER A 10 3.97 -14.27 -12.75
N LEU A 11 4.49 -15.43 -13.19
CA LEU A 11 5.71 -16.00 -12.63
C LEU A 11 6.93 -15.09 -12.78
N GLY A 12 7.01 -14.34 -13.89
CA GLY A 12 8.06 -13.34 -14.12
C GLY A 12 7.90 -12.03 -13.34
N GLY A 13 6.82 -11.87 -12.56
CA GLY A 13 6.58 -10.67 -11.76
C GLY A 13 5.35 -10.79 -10.86
N HIS A 14 5.57 -11.15 -9.60
CA HIS A 14 4.54 -11.22 -8.56
C HIS A 14 5.15 -10.93 -7.19
N ALA A 15 4.29 -10.67 -6.21
CA ALA A 15 4.63 -10.60 -4.80
C ALA A 15 3.47 -11.18 -3.98
N PHE A 16 3.64 -12.40 -3.47
CA PHE A 16 2.65 -13.10 -2.65
C PHE A 16 3.24 -13.31 -1.26
N HIS A 17 2.55 -12.85 -0.23
CA HIS A 17 2.94 -13.11 1.15
C HIS A 17 1.76 -13.64 1.95
N THR A 18 2.02 -14.63 2.78
CA THR A 18 1.05 -15.28 3.66
C THR A 18 1.63 -15.32 5.07
N TYR A 19 0.91 -14.78 6.04
CA TYR A 19 1.27 -14.76 7.45
C TYR A 19 0.25 -15.57 8.23
N LYS A 20 0.69 -16.63 8.92
CA LYS A 20 -0.17 -17.50 9.73
C LYS A 20 0.22 -17.40 11.21
N LEU A 21 -0.77 -17.16 12.06
CA LEU A 21 -0.68 -17.15 13.51
C LEU A 21 -1.62 -18.24 14.04
N LYS A 22 -1.07 -19.24 14.71
CA LYS A 22 -1.82 -20.37 15.28
C LYS A 22 -1.69 -20.39 16.80
N THR A 23 -2.71 -20.90 17.48
CA THR A 23 -2.57 -21.25 18.91
C THR A 23 -1.47 -22.31 19.08
N SER A 24 -0.69 -22.21 20.16
CA SER A 24 0.43 -23.13 20.43
C SER A 24 -0.07 -24.55 20.68
N ALA A 25 0.70 -25.55 20.23
CA ALA A 25 0.44 -26.97 20.45
C ALA A 25 0.43 -27.39 21.94
N SER A 26 0.86 -26.52 22.88
CA SER A 26 0.77 -26.77 24.32
C SER A 26 -0.62 -26.45 24.90
N ALA A 27 -1.45 -25.71 24.18
CA ALA A 27 -2.88 -25.68 24.45
C ALA A 27 -3.49 -26.89 23.73
N ASN A 28 -4.21 -27.75 24.44
CA ASN A 28 -4.87 -28.97 23.91
C ASN A 28 -5.96 -28.70 22.84
N SER A 29 -5.93 -27.55 22.17
CA SER A 29 -6.83 -27.17 21.10
C SER A 29 -6.13 -26.24 20.10
N GLU A 30 -5.82 -26.77 18.92
CA GLU A 30 -5.59 -25.99 17.69
C GLU A 30 -6.92 -25.39 17.21
N SER A 31 -7.55 -24.54 18.02
CA SER A 31 -8.90 -24.03 17.75
C SER A 31 -8.92 -22.74 16.95
N VAL A 32 -7.80 -22.01 16.86
CA VAL A 32 -7.76 -20.69 16.23
C VAL A 32 -6.53 -20.53 15.35
N GLU A 33 -6.76 -20.13 14.10
CA GLU A 33 -5.76 -19.66 13.15
C GLU A 33 -6.17 -18.27 12.63
N PHE A 34 -5.23 -17.32 12.65
CA PHE A 34 -5.31 -16.09 11.87
C PHE A 34 -4.42 -16.24 10.64
N CYS A 35 -4.94 -15.88 9.48
CA CYS A 35 -4.20 -15.87 8.23
C CYS A 35 -4.40 -14.51 7.54
N PHE A 36 -3.29 -13.84 7.22
CA PHE A 36 -3.28 -12.63 6.41
C PHE A 36 -2.54 -12.92 5.11
N HIS A 37 -3.10 -12.52 3.98
CA HIS A 37 -2.43 -12.63 2.68
C HIS A 37 -2.59 -11.35 1.86
N HIS A 38 -1.56 -11.01 1.09
CA HIS A 38 -1.64 -9.99 0.05
C HIS A 38 -0.84 -10.44 -1.17
N ASN A 39 -1.55 -10.50 -2.30
CA ASN A 39 -1.04 -11.11 -3.52
C ASN A 39 -1.12 -10.08 -4.64
N VAL A 40 0.04 -9.71 -5.18
CA VAL A 40 0.16 -8.77 -6.29
C VAL A 40 0.66 -9.52 -7.51
N CYS A 41 -0.07 -9.41 -8.62
CA CYS A 41 0.35 -9.87 -9.93
C CYS A 41 0.79 -8.68 -10.79
N GLY A 42 1.95 -8.78 -11.43
CA GLY A 42 2.47 -7.72 -12.29
C GLY A 42 2.73 -6.42 -11.51
N ARG A 43 2.37 -5.28 -12.12
CA ARG A 43 2.75 -3.95 -11.62
C ARG A 43 1.59 -2.97 -11.42
N ARG A 44 0.36 -3.40 -11.68
CA ARG A 44 -0.82 -2.53 -11.74
C ARG A 44 -1.02 -1.71 -10.46
N SER A 45 -0.92 -2.35 -9.30
CA SER A 45 -1.09 -1.68 -7.99
C SER A 45 -0.07 -0.56 -7.77
N TYR A 46 1.19 -0.74 -8.21
CA TYR A 46 2.21 0.30 -8.12
C TYR A 46 1.90 1.46 -9.08
N CYS A 47 1.41 1.16 -10.29
CA CYS A 47 1.00 2.18 -11.25
C CYS A 47 -0.16 3.02 -10.70
N GLU A 48 -1.22 2.37 -10.22
CA GLU A 48 -2.40 3.04 -9.65
C GLU A 48 -2.02 3.87 -8.41
N GLY A 49 -1.26 3.30 -7.47
CA GLY A 49 -0.79 4.05 -6.30
C GLY A 49 0.11 5.24 -6.64
N THR A 50 0.90 5.14 -7.72
CA THR A 50 1.68 6.28 -8.22
C THR A 50 0.79 7.39 -8.78
N LEU A 51 -0.24 7.03 -9.56
CA LEU A 51 -1.20 8.01 -10.10
C LEU A 51 -1.96 8.72 -8.97
N ASP A 52 -2.34 8.00 -7.92
CA ASP A 52 -2.96 8.60 -6.74
C ASP A 52 -2.01 9.55 -6.02
N ALA A 53 -0.74 9.18 -5.85
CA ALA A 53 0.26 10.04 -5.24
C ALA A 53 0.52 11.33 -6.04
N VAL A 54 0.54 11.24 -7.38
CA VAL A 54 0.70 12.40 -8.26
C VAL A 54 -0.50 13.33 -8.14
N GLU A 55 -1.73 12.81 -8.20
CA GLU A 55 -2.93 13.63 -8.06
C GLU A 55 -3.04 14.26 -6.67
N TRP A 56 -2.67 13.51 -5.63
CA TRP A 56 -2.59 14.01 -4.27
C TRP A 56 -1.57 15.15 -4.13
N LEU A 57 -0.35 14.97 -4.66
CA LEU A 57 0.70 15.97 -4.57
C LEU A 57 0.34 17.24 -5.35
N ARG A 58 -0.30 17.10 -6.52
CA ARG A 58 -0.81 18.21 -7.32
C ARG A 58 -1.76 19.09 -6.49
N LYS A 59 -2.69 18.49 -5.76
CA LYS A 59 -3.61 19.22 -4.86
C LYS A 59 -2.84 19.92 -3.74
N LYS A 60 -1.85 19.27 -3.11
CA LYS A 60 -1.04 19.92 -2.07
C LYS A 60 -0.25 21.11 -2.58
N ILE A 61 0.30 21.05 -3.80
CA ILE A 61 0.99 22.18 -4.42
C ILE A 61 0.03 23.35 -4.63
N HIS A 62 -1.17 23.07 -5.14
CA HIS A 62 -2.19 24.09 -5.40
C HIS A 62 -2.76 24.69 -4.10
N ASP A 63 -3.24 23.86 -3.19
CA ASP A 63 -4.02 24.29 -2.02
C ASP A 63 -3.13 24.87 -0.90
N LEU A 64 -1.89 24.40 -0.78
CA LEU A 64 -0.94 24.84 0.26
C LEU A 64 0.16 25.76 -0.29
N GLY A 65 0.11 26.13 -1.58
CA GLY A 65 1.08 27.03 -2.21
C GLY A 65 2.52 26.54 -2.15
N LEU A 66 2.76 25.22 -2.05
CA LEU A 66 4.12 24.64 -1.86
C LEU A 66 5.10 24.92 -3.02
N GLY A 67 4.60 25.47 -4.14
CA GLY A 67 5.39 25.90 -5.28
C GLY A 67 6.00 27.30 -5.16
N ASP A 68 5.54 28.13 -4.22
CA ASP A 68 6.05 29.49 -4.03
C ASP A 68 7.13 29.52 -2.93
N ARG A 69 8.36 29.90 -3.31
CA ARG A 69 9.50 30.04 -2.39
C ARG A 69 9.44 31.33 -1.56
N SER A 70 8.61 32.29 -1.95
CA SER A 70 8.45 33.58 -1.26
C SER A 70 7.52 33.49 -0.06
N THR A 71 6.56 32.56 -0.08
CA THR A 71 5.63 32.26 1.02
C THR A 71 6.12 31.08 1.85
N ALA A 72 7.42 31.04 2.16
CA ALA A 72 8.07 29.95 2.89
C ALA A 72 7.63 29.86 4.36
N SER A 73 6.35 29.56 4.58
CA SER A 73 5.92 28.90 5.80
C SER A 73 6.59 27.53 5.85
N ALA A 74 6.91 27.06 7.06
CA ALA A 74 7.61 25.81 7.37
C ALA A 74 6.76 24.55 7.05
N ASN A 75 6.17 24.50 5.86
CA ASN A 75 5.30 23.43 5.43
C ASN A 75 6.14 22.24 4.93
N LYS A 76 5.71 21.03 5.31
CA LYS A 76 6.29 19.74 4.89
C LYS A 76 6.40 19.68 3.35
N LYS A 77 7.56 19.28 2.83
CA LYS A 77 7.85 19.20 1.38
C LYS A 77 8.12 17.79 0.87
N VAL A 78 8.42 16.86 1.76
CA VAL A 78 8.67 15.45 1.44
C VAL A 78 7.55 14.64 2.05
N PHE A 79 6.91 13.81 1.24
CA PHE A 79 5.74 13.03 1.61
C PHE A 79 5.98 11.56 1.30
N ASN A 80 5.20 10.70 1.95
CA ASN A 80 5.21 9.26 1.75
C ASN A 80 3.79 8.72 1.51
N MET A 81 3.64 7.41 1.37
CA MET A 81 2.33 6.82 1.07
C MET A 81 1.34 6.88 2.23
N ILE A 82 1.82 7.03 3.48
CA ILE A 82 0.92 7.26 4.63
C ILE A 82 0.24 8.63 4.49
N ASP A 83 0.96 9.67 4.05
CA ASP A 83 0.37 11.00 3.80
C ASP A 83 -0.74 10.95 2.73
N VAL A 84 -0.52 10.13 1.69
CA VAL A 84 -1.47 9.94 0.59
C VAL A 84 -2.73 9.22 1.08
N ILE A 85 -2.60 8.10 1.80
CA ILE A 85 -3.76 7.28 2.22
C ILE A 85 -4.50 7.83 3.44
N SER A 86 -3.84 8.60 4.31
CA SER A 86 -4.46 9.23 5.48
C SER A 86 -5.26 10.49 5.11
N SER A 87 -5.17 10.95 3.86
CA SER A 87 -6.01 12.04 3.37
C SER A 87 -7.41 11.51 3.06
N PRO A 88 -8.47 12.30 3.31
CA PRO A 88 -9.84 11.86 3.05
C PRO A 88 -9.96 11.36 1.60
N ALA A 89 -10.48 10.15 1.47
CA ALA A 89 -10.51 9.43 0.20
C ALA A 89 -11.26 10.21 -0.88
N ARG A 90 -10.83 10.00 -2.12
CA ARG A 90 -11.60 10.37 -3.32
C ARG A 90 -13.00 9.71 -3.22
N PRO A 91 -14.12 10.42 -3.46
CA PRO A 91 -15.32 9.73 -3.87
C PRO A 91 -14.99 9.05 -5.21
N LEU A 92 -15.18 7.74 -5.28
CA LEU A 92 -15.08 6.97 -6.53
C LEU A 92 -16.08 7.48 -7.56
#